data_AF-A0A2T2N1F3-F1
#
_entry.id   AF-A0A2T2N1F3-F1
#
_cell.length_a   1.000
_cell.length_b   1.000
_cell.length_c   1.000
_cell.angle_alpha   90.00
_cell.angle_beta   90.00
_cell.angle_gamma   90.00
#
_symmetry.space_group_name_H-M   'P 1'
#
loop_
_entity.id
_entity.type
_entity.pdbx_description
1 polymer ?
#
loop_
_entity_poly.entity_id
_entity_poly.type
_entity_poly.pdbx_seq_one_letter_code
_entity_poly.pdbx_strand_id
1 'polypeptide(L)' 'TLTAMANLAFTVQSQSCTQEALLLMRTCSQARERVLGYGHPDTESSLATLNEWQMEAKQM' A
#
# COMPACT_ATOMS: atom_id res chain seq x y z
N THR A 1 -11.57 6.43 4.50
CA THR A 1 -11.76 5.87 3.14
C THR A 1 -10.49 5.13 2.72
N LEU A 2 -10.53 4.26 1.71
CA LEU A 2 -9.33 3.54 1.23
C LEU A 2 -8.26 4.50 0.67
N THR A 3 -8.66 5.63 0.11
CA THR A 3 -7.75 6.72 -0.27
C THR A 3 -7.03 7.30 0.95
N ALA A 4 -7.74 7.58 2.05
CA ALA A 4 -7.12 8.08 3.27
C ALA A 4 -6.15 7.07 3.89
N MET A 5 -6.44 5.77 3.81
CA MET A 5 -5.54 4.70 4.27
C MET A 5 -4.25 4.64 3.44
N ALA A 6 -4.35 4.77 2.12
CA ALA A 6 -3.17 4.86 1.25
C ALA A 6 -2.32 6.10 1.60
N ASN A 7 -2.95 7.26 1.77
CA ASN A 7 -2.25 8.50 2.14
C ASN A 7 -1.55 8.38 3.51
N LEU A 8 -2.19 7.71 4.48
CA LEU A 8 -1.57 7.42 5.76
C LEU A 8 -0.35 6.49 5.59
N ALA A 9 -0.47 5.44 4.78
CA ALA A 9 0.64 4.53 4.50
C ALA A 9 1.85 5.28 3.93
N PHE A 10 1.64 6.20 2.97
CA PHE A 10 2.71 7.06 2.44
C PHE A 10 3.32 7.96 3.51
N THR A 11 2.48 8.56 4.37
CA THR A 11 2.94 9.42 5.47
C THR A 11 3.79 8.64 6.47
N VAL A 12 3.39 7.42 6.80
CA VAL A 12 4.13 6.51 7.70
C VAL A 12 5.43 6.03 7.06
N GLN A 13 5.42 5.74 5.75
CA GLN A 13 6.64 5.36 5.01
C GLN A 13 7.68 6.48 5.06
N SER A 14 7.25 7.72 4.88
CA SER A 14 8.14 8.89 4.91
C SER A 14 8.81 9.13 6.27
N GLN A 15 8.21 8.61 7.36
CA GLN A 15 8.74 8.65 8.72
C GLN A 15 9.65 7.45 9.04
N SER A 16 10.08 6.70 8.03
CA SER A 16 10.96 5.52 8.14
C SER A 16 10.36 4.32 8.90
N CYS A 17 9.04 4.31 9.17
CA CYS A 17 8.35 3.17 9.77
C CYS A 17 7.89 2.19 8.68
N THR A 18 8.85 1.50 8.04
CA THR A 18 8.60 0.69 6.83
C THR A 18 7.61 -0.46 7.07
N GLN A 19 7.61 -1.09 8.24
CA GLN A 19 6.70 -2.20 8.53
C GLN A 19 5.24 -1.77 8.67
N GLU A 20 4.98 -0.66 9.37
CA GLU A 20 3.62 -0.16 9.55
C GLU A 20 3.05 0.39 8.24
N ALA A 21 3.87 1.08 7.44
CA ALA A 21 3.51 1.51 6.09
C ALA A 21 3.12 0.31 5.20
N LEU A 22 3.93 -0.76 5.22
CA LEU A 22 3.65 -1.99 4.48
C LEU A 22 2.33 -2.65 4.90
N LEU A 23 2.05 -2.71 6.21
CA LEU A 23 0.80 -3.27 6.72
C LEU A 23 -0.40 -2.45 6.22
N LEU A 24 -0.35 -1.13 6.37
CA LEU A 24 -1.41 -0.22 5.93
C LEU A 24 -1.65 -0.31 4.42
N MET A 25 -0.59 -0.32 3.62
CA MET A 25 -0.71 -0.41 2.16
C MET A 25 -1.24 -1.79 1.74
N ARG A 26 -0.82 -2.88 2.39
CA ARG A 26 -1.37 -4.22 2.15
C ARG A 26 -2.87 -4.28 2.43
N THR A 27 -3.31 -3.77 3.57
CA THR A 27 -4.74 -3.73 3.92
C THR A 27 -5.52 -2.87 2.92
N CYS A 28 -4.95 -1.74 2.49
CA CYS A 28 -5.55 -0.89 1.46
C CYS A 28 -5.72 -1.63 0.13
N SER A 29 -4.67 -2.29 -0.37
CA SER A 29 -4.71 -3.04 -1.64
C SER A 29 -5.74 -4.17 -1.61
N GLN A 30 -5.77 -4.96 -0.53
CA GLN A 30 -6.75 -6.06 -0.38
C GLN A 30 -8.19 -5.56 -0.35
N ALA A 31 -8.43 -4.44 0.33
CA ALA A 31 -9.76 -3.84 0.38
C ALA A 31 -10.17 -3.24 -0.97
N ARG A 32 -9.24 -2.61 -1.71
CA ARG A 32 -9.48 -2.11 -3.07
C ARG A 32 -9.78 -3.25 -4.02
N GLU A 33 -9.03 -4.34 -3.95
CA GLU A 33 -9.28 -5.54 -4.76
C GLU A 33 -10.67 -6.12 -4.50
N ARG A 34 -11.10 -6.21 -3.23
CA ARG A 34 -12.42 -6.73 -2.87
C ARG A 34 -13.57 -5.83 -3.32
N VAL A 35 -13.40 -4.51 -3.29
CA VAL A 35 -14.47 -3.54 -3.57
C VAL A 35 -14.52 -3.13 -5.04
N LEU A 36 -13.36 -2.94 -5.67
CA LEU A 36 -13.20 -2.38 -7.01
C LEU A 36 -12.78 -3.43 -8.05
N GLY A 37 -12.25 -4.57 -7.59
CA GLY A 37 -11.70 -5.61 -8.46
C GLY A 37 -10.20 -5.41 -8.74
N TYR A 38 -9.58 -6.47 -9.26
CA TYR A 38 -8.15 -6.52 -9.55
C TYR A 38 -7.70 -5.51 -10.63
N GLY A 39 -8.49 -5.35 -11.71
CA GLY A 39 -8.15 -4.47 -12.83
C GLY A 39 -8.54 -3.00 -12.65
N HIS A 40 -8.91 -2.58 -11.44
CA HIS A 40 -9.22 -1.17 -11.20
C HIS A 40 -7.92 -0.38 -10.99
N PRO A 41 -7.76 0.83 -11.59
CA PRO A 41 -6.53 1.62 -11.50
C PRO A 41 -6.05 1.85 -10.05
N ASP A 42 -6.98 2.11 -9.13
CA ASP A 42 -6.63 2.28 -7.71
C ASP A 42 -6.09 1.00 -7.05
N THR A 43 -6.59 -0.18 -7.45
CA THR A 43 -6.10 -1.46 -6.95
C THR A 43 -4.71 -1.73 -7.49
N GLU A 44 -4.51 -1.58 -8.80
CA GLU A 44 -3.22 -1.78 -9.46
C GLU A 44 -2.15 -0.83 -8.89
N SER A 45 -2.50 0.45 -8.70
CA SER A 45 -1.60 1.45 -8.10
C SER A 45 -1.17 1.07 -6.69
N SER A 46 -2.10 0.68 -5.81
CA SER A 46 -1.74 0.26 -4.44
C SER A 46 -0.93 -1.04 -4.39
N LEU A 47 -1.19 -1.99 -5.31
CA LEU A 47 -0.39 -3.21 -5.42
C LEU A 47 1.03 -2.93 -5.91
N ALA A 48 1.19 -2.05 -6.90
CA ALA A 48 2.49 -1.64 -7.40
C ALA A 48 3.33 -0.99 -6.30
N THR A 49 2.74 -0.03 -5.56
CA THR A 49 3.39 0.62 -4.42
C THR A 49 3.75 -0.39 -3.31
N LEU A 50 2.85 -1.31 -2.98
CA LEU A 50 3.12 -2.36 -1.99
C LEU A 50 4.32 -3.24 -2.40
N ASN A 51 4.40 -3.61 -3.68
CA ASN A 51 5.49 -4.43 -4.20
C ASN A 51 6.84 -3.70 -4.15
N GLU A 52 6.87 -2.41 -4.52
CA GLU A 52 8.07 -1.56 -4.43
C GLU A 52 8.62 -1.56 -3.00
N TRP A 53 7.76 -1.27 -2.01
CA TRP A 53 8.19 -1.18 -0.61
C TRP A 53 8.62 -2.54 -0.04
N GLN A 54 8.03 -3.63 -0.51
CA GLN A 54 8.48 -4.98 -0.13
C GLN A 54 9.87 -5.31 -0.68
N MET A 55 10.23 -4.76 -1.84
CA MET A 55 11.55 -4.94 -2.43
C MET A 55 12.61 -4.10 -1.71
N GLU A 56 12.26 -2.89 -1.28
CA GLU A 56 13.10 -2.05 -0.42
C GLU A 56 13.35 -2.70 0.94
N ALA A 57 12.29 -3.19 1.59
CA ALA A 57 12.38 -3.85 2.89
C ALA A 57 13.17 -5.17 2.87
N LYS A 58 13.34 -5.80 1.71
CA LYS A 58 14.17 -7.00 1.53
C LYS A 58 15.65 -6.69 1.26
N GLN A 59 15.99 -5.45 0.92
CA GLN A 59 17.36 -5.01 0.62
C GLN A 59 18.05 -4.36 1.83
N MET A 60 17.32 -4.12 2.92
CA MET A 60 17.83 -3.71 4.23
C MET A 60 18.10 -4.91 5.12
#